data_AF-A0A497D7I8-F1
#
_entry.id   AF-A0A497D7I8-F1
#
_cell.length_a   1.000
_cell.length_b   1.000
_cell.length_c   1.000
_cell.angle_alpha   90.00
_cell.angle_beta   90.00
_cell.angle_gamma   90.00
#
_symmetry.space_group_name_H-M   'P 1'
#
loop_
_entity.id
_entity.type
_entity.pdbx_description
1 polymer ?
#
loop_
_entity_poly.entity_id
_entity_poly.type
_entity_poly.pdbx_seq_one_letter_code
_entity_poly.pdbx_strand_id
1 'polypeptide(L)'
;MKKFLLLLMLAFAAMMSKAQWTDDPLINTPVSTAVGEQAIPHTAYTSDGHFYVGFFSSESGNYNVRLQYYDFNGNAQWVSGGILISNHLQNSWLSDWDLTTDNTGNCVLAFNDVRDGNANVYAYKISSSGNFEWGVDGIALTSATEDEYAPKICVDGQNNTLVTWERPVSPHTQVVLQKIEPDG
;
A
#
# COMPACT_ATOMS: atom_id res chain seq x y z
N MET A 1 -27.32 23.52 38.71
CA MET A 1 -28.02 22.98 37.53
C MET A 1 -27.23 23.16 36.23
N LYS A 2 -26.84 24.38 35.81
CA LYS A 2 -26.07 24.60 34.57
C LYS A 2 -24.70 23.89 34.51
N LYS A 3 -23.95 23.83 35.64
CA LYS A 3 -22.68 23.09 35.72
C LYS A 3 -22.83 21.57 35.71
N PHE A 4 -23.97 21.05 36.18
CA PHE A 4 -24.28 19.62 36.19
C PHE A 4 -24.69 19.13 34.78
N LEU A 5 -25.42 19.97 34.04
CA LEU A 5 -25.76 19.71 32.63
C LEU A 5 -24.51 19.72 31.72
N LEU A 6 -23.52 20.59 32.00
CA LEU A 6 -22.28 20.65 31.25
C LEU A 6 -21.36 19.43 31.50
N LEU A 7 -21.31 18.93 32.74
CA LEU A 7 -20.62 17.67 33.05
C LEU A 7 -21.30 16.45 32.40
N LEU A 8 -22.64 16.45 32.30
CA LEU A 8 -23.38 15.39 31.61
C LEU A 8 -23.12 15.40 30.09
N MET A 9 -22.98 16.58 29.47
CA MET A 9 -22.62 16.70 28.05
C MET A 9 -21.17 16.26 27.77
N LEU A 10 -20.22 16.54 28.68
CA LEU A 10 -18.84 16.06 28.59
C LEU A 10 -18.73 14.53 28.81
N ALA A 11 -19.58 13.96 29.67
CA ALA A 11 -19.64 12.50 29.86
C ALA A 11 -20.31 11.76 28.69
N PHE A 12 -21.18 12.43 27.92
CA PHE A 12 -21.80 11.85 26.72
C PHE A 12 -20.90 11.96 25.48
N ALA A 13 -20.01 12.95 25.42
CA ALA A 13 -19.01 13.07 24.34
C ALA A 13 -17.88 12.03 24.42
N ALA A 14 -17.74 11.33 25.56
CA ALA A 14 -16.72 10.30 25.78
C ALA A 14 -17.20 8.89 25.38
N MET A 15 -18.43 8.73 24.90
CA MET A 15 -18.91 7.44 24.38
C MET A 15 -18.67 7.36 22.88
N MET A 16 -17.74 6.45 22.54
CA MET A 16 -17.66 5.70 21.27
C MET A 16 -16.85 6.32 20.12
N SER A 17 -15.55 6.47 20.34
CA SER A 17 -14.59 5.91 19.39
C SER A 17 -14.09 4.61 20.00
N LYS A 18 -14.84 3.51 19.84
CA LYS A 18 -14.24 2.20 20.08
C LYS A 18 -13.30 1.94 18.92
N ALA A 19 -12.09 1.48 19.22
CA ALA A 19 -11.23 0.95 18.18
C ALA A 19 -12.01 -0.12 17.38
N GLN A 20 -11.81 -0.16 16.06
CA GLN A 20 -12.47 -1.13 15.19
C GLN A 20 -12.03 -2.57 15.51
N TRP A 21 -10.93 -2.71 16.26
CA TRP A 21 -10.39 -3.98 16.73
C TRP A 21 -11.41 -4.77 17.53
N THR A 22 -11.51 -6.04 17.17
CA THR A 22 -12.25 -7.07 17.91
C THR A 22 -11.28 -7.82 18.82
N ASP A 23 -11.70 -8.10 20.05
CA ASP A 23 -10.93 -8.93 20.99
C ASP A 23 -11.05 -10.44 20.66
N ASP A 24 -11.93 -10.81 19.72
CA ASP A 24 -12.08 -12.18 19.21
C ASP A 24 -11.25 -12.36 17.92
N PRO A 25 -10.19 -13.19 17.93
CA PRO A 25 -9.34 -13.43 16.75
C PRO A 25 -10.05 -14.19 15.62
N LEU A 26 -11.26 -14.71 15.84
CA LEU A 26 -12.06 -15.37 14.80
C LEU A 26 -13.01 -14.40 14.09
N ILE A 27 -13.16 -13.18 14.59
CA ILE A 27 -13.90 -12.11 13.92
C ILE A 27 -12.90 -11.32 13.10
N ASN A 28 -13.07 -11.34 11.77
CA ASN A 28 -12.16 -10.68 10.86
C ASN A 28 -12.77 -9.37 10.35
N THR A 29 -11.95 -8.32 10.28
CA THR A 29 -12.35 -7.06 9.65
C THR A 29 -12.02 -7.10 8.15
N PRO A 30 -13.02 -7.05 7.25
CA PRO A 30 -12.74 -7.02 5.82
C PRO A 30 -12.16 -5.65 5.41
N VAL A 31 -11.02 -5.67 4.72
CA VAL A 31 -10.40 -4.46 4.11
C VAL A 31 -11.09 -4.09 2.80
N SER A 32 -11.42 -5.11 1.99
CA SER A 32 -12.19 -4.99 0.74
C SER A 32 -13.25 -6.07 0.68
N THR A 33 -14.44 -5.69 0.22
CA THR A 33 -15.57 -6.60 -0.07
C THR A 33 -15.99 -6.51 -1.54
N ALA A 34 -15.12 -5.97 -2.39
CA ALA A 34 -15.35 -5.90 -3.82
C ALA A 34 -15.49 -7.30 -4.43
N VAL A 35 -16.17 -7.38 -5.59
CA VAL A 35 -16.26 -8.62 -6.36
C VAL A 35 -14.87 -9.03 -6.86
N GLY A 36 -14.70 -10.31 -7.19
CA GLY A 36 -13.42 -10.85 -7.66
C GLY A 36 -12.44 -11.16 -6.51
N GLU A 37 -11.30 -11.71 -6.89
CA GLU A 37 -10.20 -12.03 -6.00
C GLU A 37 -9.56 -10.77 -5.41
N GLN A 38 -9.28 -10.82 -4.10
CA GLN A 38 -8.46 -9.86 -3.37
C GLN A 38 -7.23 -10.62 -2.88
N ALA A 39 -6.05 -10.32 -3.41
CA ALA A 39 -4.87 -11.19 -3.36
C ALA A 39 -3.61 -10.48 -2.86
N ILE A 40 -2.70 -11.29 -2.30
CA ILE A 40 -1.33 -10.91 -1.86
C ILE A 40 -1.34 -9.61 -1.04
N PRO A 41 -2.01 -9.57 0.13
CA PRO A 41 -2.01 -8.38 0.95
C PRO A 41 -0.65 -8.15 1.59
N HIS A 42 -0.21 -6.90 1.64
CA HIS A 42 0.95 -6.43 2.41
C HIS A 42 0.54 -5.30 3.36
N THR A 43 1.29 -5.15 4.44
CA THR A 43 1.00 -4.16 5.48
C THR A 43 2.27 -3.47 5.94
N ALA A 44 2.21 -2.15 6.16
CA ALA A 44 3.29 -1.41 6.81
C ALA A 44 2.76 -0.37 7.79
N TYR A 45 3.50 -0.18 8.88
CA TYR A 45 3.18 0.76 9.94
C TYR A 45 4.02 2.03 9.79
N THR A 46 3.40 3.17 10.00
CA THR A 46 4.09 4.44 10.22
C THR A 46 4.59 4.53 11.67
N SER A 47 5.52 5.45 11.94
CA SER A 47 6.11 5.62 13.27
C SER A 47 5.13 6.08 14.36
N ASP A 48 3.99 6.67 13.97
CA ASP A 48 2.87 7.03 14.85
C ASP A 48 1.84 5.89 15.04
N GLY A 49 2.09 4.72 14.44
CA GLY A 49 1.28 3.52 14.60
C GLY A 49 0.04 3.46 13.70
N HIS A 50 -0.16 4.45 12.82
CA HIS A 50 -1.05 4.27 11.68
C HIS A 50 -0.47 3.20 10.75
N PHE A 51 -1.28 2.67 9.83
CA PHE A 51 -0.80 1.61 8.95
C PHE A 51 -1.51 1.61 7.61
N TYR A 52 -0.81 1.10 6.62
CA TYR A 52 -1.33 0.87 5.28
C TYR A 52 -1.58 -0.62 5.08
N VAL A 53 -2.63 -0.94 4.32
CA VAL A 53 -2.88 -2.27 3.78
C VAL A 53 -3.01 -2.16 2.28
N GLY A 54 -2.08 -2.77 1.57
CA GLY A 54 -2.08 -2.84 0.12
C GLY A 54 -2.44 -4.24 -0.35
N PHE A 55 -3.14 -4.37 -1.48
CA PHE A 55 -3.52 -5.66 -2.05
C PHE A 55 -3.80 -5.55 -3.55
N PHE A 56 -3.70 -6.67 -4.26
CA PHE A 56 -4.24 -6.79 -5.61
C PHE A 56 -5.74 -7.08 -5.55
N SER A 57 -6.52 -6.49 -6.45
CA SER A 57 -7.95 -6.66 -6.56
C SER A 57 -8.30 -6.97 -8.02
N SER A 58 -9.13 -7.98 -8.29
CA SER A 58 -9.59 -8.32 -9.65
C SER A 58 -11.02 -7.83 -9.92
N GLU A 59 -11.44 -6.78 -9.22
CA GLU A 59 -12.81 -6.27 -9.19
C GLU A 59 -13.31 -5.75 -10.54
N SER A 60 -12.41 -5.46 -11.47
CA SER A 60 -12.73 -5.03 -12.83
C SER A 60 -12.25 -6.00 -13.91
N GLY A 61 -11.92 -7.25 -13.56
CA GLY A 61 -11.37 -8.24 -14.50
C GLY A 61 -9.88 -8.05 -14.84
N ASN A 62 -9.21 -7.10 -14.20
CA ASN A 62 -7.75 -6.89 -14.19
C ASN A 62 -7.30 -6.87 -12.73
N TYR A 63 -6.08 -7.35 -12.42
CA TYR A 63 -5.53 -7.18 -11.08
C TYR A 63 -5.03 -5.74 -10.88
N ASN A 64 -5.86 -4.93 -10.25
CA ASN A 64 -5.57 -3.56 -9.85
C ASN A 64 -4.86 -3.54 -8.50
N VAL A 65 -3.94 -2.60 -8.30
CA VAL A 65 -3.31 -2.36 -7.00
C VAL A 65 -4.17 -1.39 -6.20
N ARG A 66 -4.57 -1.80 -5.00
CA ARG A 66 -5.36 -1.01 -4.05
C ARG A 66 -4.54 -0.74 -2.79
N LEU A 67 -4.82 0.40 -2.17
CA LEU A 67 -4.19 0.77 -0.90
C LEU A 67 -5.24 1.38 0.04
N GLN A 68 -5.28 0.91 1.28
CA GLN A 68 -6.06 1.50 2.35
C GLN A 68 -5.13 2.04 3.43
N TYR A 69 -5.52 3.14 4.06
CA TYR A 69 -4.83 3.74 5.21
C TYR A 69 -5.73 3.68 6.43
N TYR A 70 -5.16 3.32 7.57
CA TYR A 70 -5.85 3.18 8.84
C TYR A 70 -5.14 3.99 9.91
N ASP A 71 -5.93 4.59 10.80
CA ASP A 71 -5.38 5.12 12.04
C ASP A 71 -4.98 3.98 12.99
N PHE A 72 -4.32 4.33 14.10
CA PHE A 72 -3.88 3.37 15.12
C PHE A 72 -5.02 2.55 15.72
N ASN A 73 -6.24 3.10 15.71
CA ASN A 73 -7.44 2.43 16.23
C ASN A 73 -8.11 1.52 15.20
N GLY A 74 -7.51 1.35 14.02
CA GLY A 74 -8.03 0.52 12.94
C GLY A 74 -9.18 1.16 12.18
N ASN A 75 -9.43 2.46 12.34
CA ASN A 75 -10.44 3.15 11.54
C ASN A 75 -9.87 3.47 10.16
N ALA A 76 -10.58 3.10 9.10
CA ALA A 76 -10.20 3.45 7.73
C ALA A 76 -10.21 4.98 7.55
N GLN A 77 -9.11 5.52 7.01
CA GLN A 77 -8.92 6.94 6.76
C GLN A 77 -9.29 7.33 5.32
N TRP A 78 -9.33 6.37 4.40
CA TRP A 78 -9.86 6.58 3.05
C TRP A 78 -11.17 5.82 2.82
N VAL A 79 -11.75 6.01 1.63
CA VAL A 79 -12.99 5.32 1.21
C VAL A 79 -12.85 3.80 1.36
N SER A 80 -13.98 3.11 1.63
CA SER A 80 -14.01 1.66 1.76
C SER A 80 -13.44 0.97 0.52
N GLY A 81 -12.63 -0.08 0.71
CA GLY A 81 -11.86 -0.74 -0.36
C GLY A 81 -10.56 -0.02 -0.75
N GLY A 82 -10.25 1.13 -0.15
CA GLY A 82 -9.04 1.88 -0.41
C GLY A 82 -9.06 2.66 -1.72
N ILE A 83 -7.99 3.42 -1.97
CA ILE A 83 -7.78 4.14 -3.22
C ILE A 83 -7.18 3.21 -4.28
N LEU A 84 -7.42 3.54 -5.55
CA LEU A 84 -6.76 2.89 -6.68
C LEU A 84 -5.33 3.43 -6.79
N ILE A 85 -4.33 2.55 -6.72
CA ILE A 85 -2.94 2.92 -7.00
C ILE A 85 -2.64 2.74 -8.49
N SER A 86 -3.00 1.59 -9.06
CA SER A 86 -2.79 1.31 -10.47
C SER A 86 -3.83 0.35 -11.00
N ASN A 87 -4.39 0.66 -12.17
CA ASN A 87 -5.20 -0.23 -12.99
C ASN A 87 -4.53 -0.55 -14.33
N HIS A 88 -3.22 -0.34 -14.41
CA HIS A 88 -2.44 -0.74 -15.56
C HIS A 88 -2.52 -2.25 -15.79
N LEU A 89 -2.27 -2.67 -17.02
CA LEU A 89 -2.46 -4.06 -17.42
C LEU A 89 -1.57 -4.97 -16.57
N GLN A 90 -2.17 -5.99 -15.96
CA GLN A 90 -1.47 -7.01 -15.21
C GLN A 90 -1.54 -8.37 -15.92
N ASN A 91 -0.58 -9.25 -15.63
CA ASN A 91 -0.65 -10.66 -15.97
C ASN A 91 -1.91 -11.32 -15.36
N SER A 92 -2.32 -12.44 -15.94
CA SER A 92 -3.41 -13.27 -15.37
C SER A 92 -3.00 -14.04 -14.11
N TRP A 93 -1.79 -13.80 -13.61
CA TRP A 93 -1.20 -14.37 -12.42
C TRP A 93 -0.36 -13.28 -11.75
N LEU A 94 -0.13 -13.42 -10.45
CA LEU A 94 0.60 -12.45 -9.65
C LEU A 94 1.89 -13.05 -9.11
N SER A 95 2.95 -12.25 -9.11
CA SER A 95 4.13 -12.47 -8.26
C SER A 95 4.00 -11.67 -6.97
N ASP A 96 4.88 -11.98 -6.01
CA ASP A 96 4.95 -11.19 -4.80
C ASP A 96 5.38 -9.74 -5.09
N TRP A 97 5.11 -8.84 -4.14
CA TRP A 97 5.41 -7.43 -4.21
C TRP A 97 5.74 -6.92 -2.80
N ASP A 98 5.88 -5.61 -2.61
CA ASP A 98 6.21 -5.08 -1.28
C ASP A 98 5.79 -3.63 -1.09
N LEU A 99 5.56 -3.26 0.18
CA LEU A 99 5.31 -1.89 0.61
C LEU A 99 5.91 -1.64 1.98
N THR A 100 6.35 -0.40 2.20
CA THR A 100 6.81 0.08 3.50
C THR A 100 6.42 1.54 3.69
N THR A 101 6.77 2.14 4.82
CA THR A 101 6.57 3.58 5.05
C THR A 101 7.89 4.32 5.02
N ASP A 102 7.87 5.50 4.44
CA ASP A 102 8.99 6.43 4.53
C ASP A 102 9.05 7.10 5.92
N ASN A 103 10.14 7.81 6.20
CA ASN A 103 10.39 8.46 7.50
C ASN A 103 9.42 9.62 7.80
N THR A 104 8.55 9.97 6.85
CA THR A 104 7.51 11.00 6.99
C THR A 104 6.09 10.43 7.03
N GLY A 105 5.95 9.09 7.00
CA GLY A 105 4.68 8.39 7.09
C GLY A 105 3.96 8.20 5.75
N ASN A 106 4.60 8.49 4.62
CA ASN A 106 4.07 8.14 3.31
C ASN A 106 4.27 6.64 3.06
N CYS A 107 3.34 6.01 2.36
CA CYS A 107 3.51 4.65 1.88
C CYS A 107 4.38 4.67 0.62
N VAL A 108 5.44 3.86 0.59
CA VAL A 108 6.19 3.56 -0.62
C VAL A 108 5.97 2.10 -0.97
N LEU A 109 5.70 1.80 -2.23
CA LEU A 109 5.39 0.46 -2.69
C LEU A 109 5.99 0.19 -4.05
N ALA A 110 6.34 -1.07 -4.29
CA ALA A 110 6.86 -1.53 -5.56
C ALA A 110 6.15 -2.83 -5.96
N PHE A 111 5.75 -2.89 -7.22
CA PHE A 111 5.15 -4.07 -7.85
C PHE A 111 5.52 -4.09 -9.32
N ASN A 112 5.36 -5.23 -9.97
CA ASN A 112 5.49 -5.31 -11.43
C ASN A 112 4.12 -5.24 -12.11
N ASP A 113 4.08 -4.70 -13.32
CA ASP A 113 2.94 -4.84 -14.23
C ASP A 113 3.41 -4.88 -15.69
N VAL A 114 2.47 -5.20 -16.60
CA VAL A 114 2.75 -5.45 -18.03
C VAL A 114 2.23 -4.34 -18.93
N ARG A 115 2.08 -3.11 -18.43
CA ARG A 115 1.55 -1.97 -19.20
C ARG A 115 2.32 -1.69 -20.49
N ASP A 116 3.61 -2.03 -20.50
CA ASP A 116 4.53 -1.84 -21.61
C ASP A 116 4.89 -3.16 -22.33
N GLY A 117 4.10 -4.22 -22.13
CA GLY A 117 4.19 -5.49 -22.85
C GLY A 117 4.95 -6.61 -22.14
N ASN A 118 5.92 -6.28 -21.28
CA ASN A 118 6.61 -7.20 -20.37
C ASN A 118 6.42 -6.76 -18.93
N ALA A 119 6.60 -7.67 -17.98
CA ALA A 119 6.55 -7.35 -16.56
C ALA A 119 7.73 -6.44 -16.20
N ASN A 120 7.44 -5.18 -15.91
CA ASN A 120 8.42 -4.20 -15.46
C ASN A 120 8.09 -3.78 -14.03
N VAL A 121 9.11 -3.51 -13.23
CA VAL A 121 8.98 -3.06 -11.84
C VAL A 121 8.70 -1.55 -11.83
N TYR A 122 7.64 -1.16 -11.14
CA TYR A 122 7.26 0.23 -10.89
C TYR A 122 7.23 0.50 -9.39
N ALA A 123 7.56 1.74 -9.03
CA ALA A 123 7.49 2.20 -7.65
C ALA A 123 6.57 3.42 -7.52
N TYR A 124 5.84 3.47 -6.42
CA TYR A 124 4.92 4.54 -6.07
C TYR A 124 5.23 5.06 -4.68
N LYS A 125 4.95 6.35 -4.47
CA LYS A 125 4.96 7.00 -3.17
C LYS A 125 3.65 7.73 -2.96
N ILE A 126 2.94 7.35 -1.91
CA ILE A 126 1.57 7.78 -1.62
C ILE A 126 1.55 8.44 -0.24
N SER A 127 1.15 9.71 -0.18
CA SER A 127 1.00 10.38 1.11
C SER A 127 -0.23 9.90 1.87
N SER A 128 -0.28 10.18 3.17
CA SER A 128 -1.43 9.86 4.03
C SER A 128 -2.74 10.52 3.59
N SER A 129 -2.65 11.59 2.78
CA SER A 129 -3.79 12.23 2.14
C SER A 129 -4.23 11.55 0.83
N GLY A 130 -3.52 10.50 0.39
CA GLY A 130 -3.79 9.77 -0.85
C GLY A 130 -3.21 10.41 -2.11
N ASN A 131 -2.25 11.34 -2.00
CA ASN A 131 -1.63 11.97 -3.16
C ASN A 131 -0.45 11.13 -3.68
N PHE A 132 -0.27 11.13 -4.99
CA PHE A 132 0.82 10.45 -5.69
C PHE A 132 2.04 11.36 -5.78
N GLU A 133 3.01 11.18 -4.89
CA GLU A 133 4.18 12.06 -4.76
C GLU A 133 5.19 11.86 -5.89
N TRP A 134 5.19 10.69 -6.55
CA TRP A 134 6.02 10.38 -7.72
C TRP A 134 5.24 10.37 -9.03
N GLY A 135 4.09 11.07 -9.07
CA GLY A 135 3.22 11.12 -10.24
C GLY A 135 2.24 9.93 -10.32
N VAL A 136 1.19 10.13 -11.12
CA VAL A 136 0.05 9.21 -11.22
C VAL A 136 0.42 7.82 -11.76
N ASP A 137 1.49 7.74 -12.55
CA ASP A 137 1.97 6.48 -13.14
C ASP A 137 3.17 5.89 -12.40
N GLY A 138 3.60 6.51 -11.30
CA GLY A 138 4.78 6.13 -10.54
C GLY A 138 6.07 6.29 -11.34
N ILE A 139 7.12 5.59 -10.88
CA ILE A 139 8.44 5.57 -11.52
C ILE A 139 8.69 4.15 -12.03
N ALA A 140 9.02 4.03 -13.31
CA ALA A 140 9.52 2.78 -13.89
C ALA A 140 10.97 2.55 -13.44
N LEU A 141 11.26 1.40 -12.82
CA LEU A 141 12.62 1.01 -12.42
C LEU A 141 13.33 0.15 -13.47
N THR A 142 12.56 -0.34 -14.43
CA THR A 142 13.05 -1.12 -15.56
C THR A 142 12.18 -0.88 -16.79
N SER A 143 12.78 -1.12 -17.96
CA SER A 143 12.14 -1.09 -19.28
C SER A 143 12.71 -2.24 -20.12
N ALA A 144 13.00 -3.36 -19.45
CA ALA A 144 13.67 -4.50 -20.04
C ALA A 144 12.76 -5.25 -21.03
N THR A 145 13.38 -5.99 -21.93
CA THR A 145 12.66 -6.88 -22.85
C THR A 145 12.26 -8.21 -22.22
N GLU A 146 12.77 -8.48 -21.03
CA GLU A 146 12.46 -9.67 -20.24
C GLU A 146 11.58 -9.28 -19.05
N ASP A 147 10.83 -10.23 -18.53
CA ASP A 147 9.98 -10.02 -17.37
C ASP A 147 10.79 -9.95 -16.06
N GLU A 148 10.55 -8.92 -15.25
CA GLU A 148 11.20 -8.69 -13.95
C GLU A 148 10.14 -8.66 -12.83
N TYR A 149 10.42 -9.38 -11.74
CA TYR A 149 9.42 -9.76 -10.73
C TYR A 149 9.90 -9.60 -9.29
N ALA A 150 8.95 -9.76 -8.36
CA ALA A 150 9.18 -9.90 -6.92
C ALA A 150 10.01 -8.76 -6.28
N PRO A 151 9.64 -7.49 -6.50
CA PRO A 151 10.35 -6.39 -5.88
C PRO A 151 10.22 -6.42 -4.35
N LYS A 152 11.28 -5.99 -3.67
CA LYS A 152 11.34 -5.75 -2.22
C LYS A 152 11.86 -4.36 -1.94
N ILE A 153 11.34 -3.73 -0.88
CA ILE A 153 11.56 -2.31 -0.63
C ILE A 153 12.03 -2.05 0.80
N CYS A 154 12.95 -1.10 0.96
CA CYS A 154 13.24 -0.49 2.26
C CYS A 154 13.54 1.01 2.11
N VAL A 155 13.47 1.74 3.22
CA VAL A 155 13.77 3.18 3.26
C VAL A 155 14.97 3.40 4.17
N ASP A 156 15.95 4.19 3.71
CA ASP A 156 17.14 4.50 4.49
C ASP A 156 16.94 5.68 5.46
N GLY A 157 17.94 5.98 6.28
CA GLY A 157 17.89 7.10 7.23
C GLY A 157 17.86 8.50 6.59
N GLN A 158 18.10 8.61 5.28
CA GLN A 158 17.99 9.84 4.49
C GLN A 158 16.67 9.93 3.70
N ASN A 159 15.75 8.98 3.94
CA ASN A 159 14.46 8.87 3.27
C ASN A 159 14.54 8.44 1.80
N ASN A 160 15.68 7.89 1.36
CA ASN A 160 15.79 7.27 0.05
C ASN A 160 15.06 5.93 0.05
N THR A 161 14.41 5.63 -1.05
CA THR A 161 13.80 4.31 -1.26
C THR A 161 14.79 3.41 -1.99
N LEU A 162 15.07 2.24 -1.41
CA LEU A 162 15.87 1.19 -2.02
C LEU A 162 14.92 0.08 -2.45
N VAL A 163 14.99 -0.29 -3.73
CA VAL A 163 14.18 -1.37 -4.30
C VAL A 163 15.11 -2.44 -4.85
N THR A 164 14.89 -3.70 -4.47
CA THR A 164 15.55 -4.86 -5.06
C THR A 164 14.56 -5.72 -5.81
N TRP A 165 14.99 -6.48 -6.81
CA TRP A 165 14.11 -7.39 -7.54
C TRP A 165 14.89 -8.46 -8.32
N GLU A 166 14.17 -9.45 -8.84
CA GLU A 166 14.73 -10.51 -9.68
C GLU A 166 14.81 -10.07 -11.14
N ARG A 167 16.01 -10.15 -11.73
CA ARG A 167 16.27 -9.85 -13.13
C ARG A 167 16.78 -11.08 -13.87
N PRO A 168 16.08 -11.56 -14.91
CA PRO A 168 16.61 -12.58 -15.80
C PRO A 168 17.81 -12.07 -16.61
N VAL A 169 18.93 -12.80 -16.58
CA VAL A 169 20.10 -12.57 -17.44
C VAL A 169 20.64 -13.92 -17.88
N SER A 170 20.25 -14.36 -19.07
CA SER A 170 20.53 -15.71 -19.58
C SER A 170 22.01 -16.12 -19.42
N PRO A 171 22.32 -17.31 -18.86
CA PRO A 171 21.40 -18.39 -18.47
C PRO A 171 20.98 -18.38 -16.99
N HIS A 172 21.13 -17.26 -16.28
CA HIS A 172 20.87 -17.16 -14.83
C HIS A 172 19.88 -16.03 -14.50
N THR A 173 19.64 -15.81 -13.21
CA THR A 173 18.97 -14.63 -12.68
C THR A 173 19.94 -13.83 -11.81
N GLN A 174 19.70 -12.53 -11.70
CA GLN A 174 20.38 -11.61 -10.81
C GLN A 174 19.38 -11.06 -9.80
N VAL A 175 19.86 -10.73 -8.60
CA VAL A 175 19.17 -9.80 -7.70
C VAL A 175 19.82 -8.44 -7.91
N VAL A 176 19.03 -7.47 -8.35
CA VAL A 176 19.49 -6.10 -8.62
C VAL A 176 18.91 -5.14 -7.59
N LEU A 177 19.48 -3.94 -7.49
CA LEU A 177 19.05 -2.89 -6.57
C LEU A 177 19.07 -1.53 -7.29
N GLN A 178 18.05 -0.71 -7.02
CA GLN A 178 18.00 0.70 -7.41
C GLN A 178 17.67 1.56 -6.19
N LYS A 179 18.29 2.74 -6.14
CA LYS A 179 17.95 3.81 -5.19
C LYS A 179 17.11 4.87 -5.90
N ILE A 180 16.05 5.32 -5.23
CA ILE A 180 15.18 6.42 -5.62
C ILE A 180 15.31 7.50 -4.54
N GLU A 181 15.60 8.73 -4.95
CA GLU A 181 15.67 9.87 -4.03
C GLU A 181 14.24 10.24 -3.55
N PRO A 182 14.08 11.01 -2.46
CA PRO A 182 12.75 11.29 -1.90
C PRO A 182 11.78 11.99 -2.86
N ASP A 183 12.30 12.72 -3.84
CA ASP A 183 11.59 13.48 -4.88
C ASP A 183 11.40 12.75 -6.21
N GLY A 184 11.97 11.53 -6.35
CA GLY A 184 11.80 10.66 -7.52
C GLY A 184 13.01 10.61 -8.44
#